data_AF-A0A8H8JXZ5-F1
#
_entry.id   AF-A0A8H8JXZ5-F1
#
_cell.length_a   1.000
_cell.length_b   1.000
_cell.length_c   1.000
_cell.angle_alpha   90.00
_cell.angle_beta   90.00
_cell.angle_gamma   90.00
#
_symmetry.space_group_name_H-M   'P 1'
#
loop_
_entity.id
_entity.type
_entity.pdbx_description
1 polymer ?
#
loop_
_entity_poly.entity_id
_entity_poly.type
_entity_poly.pdbx_seq_one_letter_code
_entity_poly.pdbx_strand_id
1 'polypeptide(L)'
;MSMNIPESQSEDARSLNAIDDEPVVVQFTTVPTPPPYPSNSSLGVPSHPRCNHLLEHRNKKGTWLVDTALSIPESILPPISDFDGHWNEDVQSLRTDKKPSESEVRPNLMIVSQTAAIRGSVHVLGEGKDKVLIVAEAKTSGLVHLDVNANPGRVLQIFLHSPCGEVRLWVPSWFEGPLVAGASLGDINVSDALKPKLTVFTSKAKQSRGYIGDWQSSGFGAPQSSGEDPFATWPGSMIKISSGSGSVFLSTLEEKPRSVPGASPPAQAKGFFGSLFGWGESEQRVSTSRYQEQSGDRFVSQTRIVSRSWFVSRSWFDDKEWPPRPYEGS
;
A
#
# COMPACT_ATOMS: atom_id res chain seq x y z
N MET A 1 -13.49 54.80 7.83
CA MET A 1 -13.30 54.93 6.37
C MET A 1 -14.09 53.82 5.72
N SER A 2 -15.31 54.15 5.29
CA SER A 2 -16.26 53.21 4.72
C SER A 2 -16.05 53.17 3.21
N MET A 3 -15.66 52.01 2.66
CA MET A 3 -15.56 51.82 1.22
C MET A 3 -16.84 51.16 0.71
N ASN A 4 -17.55 51.91 -0.14
CA ASN A 4 -18.63 51.41 -0.98
C ASN A 4 -18.07 50.44 -2.02
N ILE A 5 -18.67 49.26 -2.13
CA ILE A 5 -18.45 48.31 -3.23
C ILE A 5 -19.69 48.37 -4.13
N PRO A 6 -19.55 48.66 -5.43
CA PRO A 6 -20.67 48.69 -6.35
C PRO A 6 -21.09 47.28 -6.76
N GLU A 7 -22.40 47.08 -6.63
CA GLU A 7 -23.19 45.95 -7.08
C GLU A 7 -23.19 45.92 -8.62
N SER A 8 -22.67 44.84 -9.22
CA SER A 8 -22.75 44.63 -10.67
C SER A 8 -23.77 43.56 -10.97
N GLN A 9 -24.93 44.02 -11.42
CA GLN A 9 -25.93 43.22 -12.12
C GLN A 9 -25.45 42.95 -13.54
N SER A 10 -25.51 41.69 -13.96
CA SER A 10 -25.59 41.33 -15.39
C SER A 10 -26.47 40.10 -15.54
N GLU A 11 -27.71 40.38 -15.89
CA GLU A 11 -28.66 39.46 -16.50
C GLU A 11 -28.14 39.09 -17.90
N ASP A 12 -28.20 37.82 -18.26
CA ASP A 12 -28.33 37.42 -19.66
C ASP A 12 -29.03 36.06 -19.72
N ALA A 13 -30.37 36.14 -19.73
CA ALA A 13 -31.26 35.04 -20.03
C ALA A 13 -31.23 34.77 -21.54
N ARG A 14 -30.56 33.70 -21.97
CA ARG A 14 -30.70 33.18 -23.33
C ARG A 14 -31.77 32.09 -23.36
N SER A 15 -32.87 32.43 -24.03
CA SER A 15 -33.99 31.57 -24.36
C SER A 15 -33.58 30.22 -24.93
N LEU A 16 -34.17 29.19 -24.35
CA LEU A 16 -34.24 27.83 -24.86
C LEU A 16 -35.11 27.80 -26.12
N ASN A 17 -34.55 27.34 -27.23
CA ASN A 17 -35.32 26.95 -28.40
C ASN A 17 -36.08 25.66 -28.06
N ALA A 18 -37.41 25.75 -28.01
CA ALA A 18 -38.30 24.61 -27.97
C ALA A 18 -38.22 23.87 -29.31
N ILE A 19 -37.71 22.65 -29.28
CA ILE A 19 -37.78 21.71 -30.40
C ILE A 19 -39.01 20.85 -30.12
N ASP A 20 -40.05 21.03 -30.92
CA ASP A 20 -41.21 20.15 -30.99
C ASP A 20 -40.76 18.80 -31.60
N ASP A 21 -40.38 17.86 -30.74
CA ASP A 21 -40.19 16.45 -31.10
C ASP A 21 -41.56 15.73 -31.01
N GLU A 22 -42.21 15.60 -32.16
CA GLU A 22 -43.35 14.69 -32.34
C GLU A 22 -42.92 13.24 -32.02
N PRO A 23 -43.63 12.52 -31.13
CA PRO A 23 -43.29 11.15 -30.80
C PRO A 23 -43.62 10.22 -31.97
N VAL A 24 -42.60 9.78 -32.70
CA VAL A 24 -42.71 8.68 -33.65
C VAL A 24 -43.10 7.41 -32.90
N VAL A 25 -44.36 7.00 -33.04
CA VAL A 25 -44.90 5.76 -32.49
C VAL A 25 -44.31 4.58 -33.29
N VAL A 26 -43.15 4.10 -32.87
CA VAL A 26 -42.56 2.85 -33.38
C VAL A 26 -43.35 1.70 -32.78
N GLN A 27 -44.19 1.05 -33.59
CA GLN A 27 -44.85 -0.19 -33.23
C GLN A 27 -43.82 -1.31 -33.14
N PHE A 28 -43.35 -1.59 -31.93
CA PHE A 28 -42.49 -2.73 -31.65
C PHE A 28 -43.31 -4.01 -31.78
N THR A 29 -43.04 -4.78 -32.85
CA THR A 29 -43.49 -6.17 -32.95
C THR A 29 -42.88 -6.95 -31.79
N THR A 30 -43.75 -7.50 -30.96
CA THR A 30 -43.38 -8.27 -29.77
C THR A 30 -42.66 -9.54 -30.19
N VAL A 31 -41.33 -9.50 -30.13
CA VAL A 31 -40.49 -10.69 -30.29
C VAL A 31 -40.88 -11.69 -29.19
N PRO A 32 -41.22 -12.94 -29.52
CA PRO A 32 -41.62 -13.94 -28.54
C PRO A 32 -40.52 -14.09 -27.49
N THR A 33 -40.88 -13.86 -26.24
CA THR A 33 -39.97 -14.00 -25.09
C THR A 33 -39.42 -15.42 -25.09
N PRO A 34 -38.08 -15.61 -25.20
CA PRO A 34 -37.51 -16.94 -25.15
C PRO A 34 -37.89 -17.61 -23.83
N PRO A 35 -38.15 -18.93 -23.83
CA PRO A 35 -38.49 -19.65 -22.62
C PRO A 35 -37.42 -19.40 -21.54
N PRO A 36 -37.80 -19.26 -20.27
CA PRO A 36 -36.84 -19.06 -19.18
C PRO A 36 -35.87 -20.24 -19.18
N TYR A 37 -34.63 -19.97 -19.58
CA TYR A 37 -33.55 -20.94 -19.46
C TYR A 37 -33.46 -21.35 -17.99
N PRO A 38 -33.40 -22.66 -17.66
CA PRO A 38 -33.16 -23.08 -16.30
C PRO A 38 -31.83 -22.45 -15.86
N SER A 39 -31.89 -21.58 -14.86
CA SER A 39 -30.76 -20.93 -14.19
C SER A 39 -29.92 -21.97 -13.45
N ASN A 40 -29.31 -22.88 -14.20
CA ASN A 40 -28.54 -23.99 -13.69
C ASN A 40 -27.07 -23.76 -14.01
N SER A 41 -26.53 -22.75 -13.33
CA SER A 41 -25.10 -22.55 -13.18
C SER A 41 -24.88 -21.62 -11.99
N SER A 42 -25.22 -22.13 -10.79
CA SER A 42 -24.39 -21.84 -9.62
C SER A 42 -23.01 -22.46 -9.89
N LEU A 43 -22.26 -21.84 -10.82
CA LEU A 43 -20.82 -22.02 -10.94
C LEU A 43 -20.31 -21.85 -9.52
N GLY A 44 -19.90 -22.95 -8.91
CA GLY A 44 -19.48 -23.02 -7.53
C GLY A 44 -18.30 -22.09 -7.36
N VAL A 45 -18.57 -20.81 -7.09
CA VAL A 45 -17.58 -19.87 -6.63
C VAL A 45 -17.06 -20.54 -5.36
N PRO A 46 -15.77 -20.92 -5.31
CA PRO A 46 -15.21 -21.47 -4.09
C PRO A 46 -15.54 -20.47 -2.98
N SER A 47 -16.42 -20.88 -2.08
CA SER A 47 -16.84 -20.08 -0.94
C SER A 47 -15.63 -20.01 -0.02
N HIS A 48 -14.74 -19.07 -0.28
CA HIS A 48 -13.62 -18.81 0.60
C HIS A 48 -14.23 -18.47 1.97
N PRO A 49 -13.72 -19.07 3.06
CA PRO A 49 -14.25 -18.78 4.37
C PRO A 49 -14.07 -17.29 4.66
N ARG A 50 -15.11 -16.66 5.23
CA ARG A 50 -15.03 -15.29 5.72
C ARG A 50 -14.23 -15.26 7.01
N CYS A 51 -13.45 -14.22 7.22
CA CYS A 51 -12.69 -14.01 8.44
C CYS A 51 -12.76 -12.55 8.88
N ASN A 52 -12.55 -12.28 10.16
CA ASN A 52 -12.36 -10.91 10.65
C ASN A 52 -10.99 -10.73 11.29
N HIS A 53 -10.42 -11.77 11.92
CA HIS A 53 -9.08 -11.74 12.51
C HIS A 53 -8.33 -13.01 12.11
N LEU A 54 -7.68 -12.98 10.95
CA LEU A 54 -6.94 -14.13 10.41
C LEU A 54 -5.43 -13.88 10.47
N LEU A 55 -4.70 -14.81 11.07
CA LEU A 55 -3.24 -14.88 11.04
C LEU A 55 -2.79 -16.09 10.21
N GLU A 56 -1.93 -15.86 9.23
CA GLU A 56 -1.52 -16.88 8.27
C GLU A 56 0.00 -16.89 8.05
N HIS A 57 0.69 -17.96 8.49
CA HIS A 57 2.16 -18.07 8.47
C HIS A 57 2.72 -18.90 7.29
N ARG A 58 2.14 -18.82 6.09
CA ARG A 58 2.56 -19.68 4.96
C ARG A 58 2.54 -18.96 3.62
N ASN A 59 3.31 -19.52 2.70
CA ASN A 59 3.33 -19.12 1.28
C ASN A 59 1.96 -19.34 0.66
N LYS A 60 1.24 -18.25 0.42
CA LYS A 60 -0.16 -18.33 -0.01
C LYS A 60 -0.37 -17.50 -1.26
N LYS A 61 -0.82 -18.23 -2.29
CA LYS A 61 -1.68 -17.66 -3.31
C LYS A 61 -3.12 -17.83 -2.82
N GLY A 62 -3.91 -16.77 -2.76
CA GLY A 62 -5.26 -16.92 -2.21
C GLY A 62 -6.20 -15.75 -2.46
N THR A 63 -7.43 -15.95 -2.03
CA THR A 63 -8.44 -14.91 -1.92
C THR A 63 -8.93 -14.90 -0.47
N TRP A 64 -8.92 -13.74 0.16
CA TRP A 64 -9.35 -13.58 1.55
C TRP A 64 -10.60 -12.70 1.58
N LEU A 65 -11.63 -13.16 2.31
CA LEU A 65 -12.88 -12.43 2.49
C LEU A 65 -12.92 -11.88 3.92
N VAL A 66 -12.51 -10.63 4.09
CA VAL A 66 -12.44 -9.96 5.41
C VAL A 66 -13.81 -9.33 5.70
N ASP A 67 -14.59 -9.90 6.60
CA ASP A 67 -15.95 -9.45 6.94
C ASP A 67 -15.98 -8.80 8.33
N THR A 68 -16.10 -7.47 8.37
CA THR A 68 -16.04 -6.70 9.62
C THR A 68 -17.29 -6.88 10.49
N ALA A 69 -18.39 -7.38 9.91
CA ALA A 69 -19.62 -7.65 10.65
C ALA A 69 -19.55 -8.93 11.47
N LEU A 70 -18.51 -9.76 11.27
CA LEU A 70 -18.30 -10.97 12.06
C LEU A 70 -17.75 -10.60 13.44
N SER A 71 -18.64 -10.63 14.44
CA SER A 71 -18.26 -10.56 15.85
C SER A 71 -17.63 -11.89 16.27
N ILE A 72 -16.36 -11.86 16.67
CA ILE A 72 -15.63 -13.03 17.16
C ILE A 72 -15.38 -12.81 18.66
N PRO A 73 -15.80 -13.74 19.55
CA PRO A 73 -15.52 -13.63 20.97
C PRO A 73 -14.01 -13.54 21.26
N GLU A 74 -13.62 -12.61 22.12
CA GLU A 74 -12.21 -12.36 22.45
C GLU A 74 -11.49 -13.63 22.99
N SER A 75 -12.22 -14.51 23.68
CA SER A 75 -11.67 -15.73 24.28
C SER A 75 -11.16 -16.77 23.27
N ILE A 76 -11.59 -16.69 22.01
CA ILE A 76 -11.15 -17.60 20.94
C ILE A 76 -10.19 -16.93 19.95
N LEU A 77 -9.96 -15.62 20.10
CA LEU A 77 -9.03 -14.90 19.26
C LEU A 77 -7.59 -15.17 19.72
N PRO A 78 -6.63 -15.25 18.78
CA PRO A 78 -5.22 -15.36 19.14
C PRO A 78 -4.81 -14.18 20.04
N PRO A 79 -3.96 -14.40 21.04
CA PRO A 79 -3.35 -13.33 21.81
C PRO A 79 -2.78 -12.24 20.91
N ILE A 80 -2.88 -10.96 21.31
CA ILE A 80 -2.35 -9.86 20.50
C ILE A 80 -0.83 -9.93 20.31
N SER A 81 -0.14 -10.62 21.23
CA SER A 81 1.28 -10.95 21.13
C SER A 81 1.63 -11.79 19.92
N ASP A 82 0.68 -12.55 19.37
CA ASP A 82 0.90 -13.43 18.21
C ASP A 82 0.90 -12.63 16.90
N PHE A 83 0.48 -11.37 16.93
CA PHE A 83 0.51 -10.45 15.79
C PHE A 83 1.80 -9.62 15.84
N ASP A 84 2.93 -10.32 15.86
CA ASP A 84 4.28 -9.74 15.84
C ASP A 84 4.71 -9.42 14.40
N GLY A 85 5.04 -8.16 14.09
CA GLY A 85 5.52 -7.81 12.77
C GLY A 85 6.18 -6.43 12.68
N HIS A 86 6.77 -6.14 11.53
CA HIS A 86 7.41 -4.85 11.27
C HIS A 86 6.43 -3.66 11.33
N TRP A 87 5.13 -3.92 11.19
CA TRP A 87 4.10 -2.88 11.18
C TRP A 87 3.95 -2.14 12.51
N ASN A 88 4.26 -2.80 13.64
CA ASN A 88 4.15 -2.23 14.99
C ASN A 88 5.50 -2.12 15.70
N GLU A 89 6.63 -2.12 14.99
CA GLU A 89 7.98 -2.04 15.60
C GLU A 89 8.13 -0.89 16.60
N ASP A 90 7.64 0.31 16.28
CA ASP A 90 7.72 1.46 17.16
C ASP A 90 6.99 1.18 18.50
N VAL A 91 5.79 0.60 18.40
CA VAL A 91 5.00 0.20 19.57
C VAL A 91 5.67 -0.96 20.32
N GLN A 92 6.24 -1.93 19.60
CA GLN A 92 6.95 -3.06 20.18
C GLN A 92 8.21 -2.66 20.93
N SER A 93 8.97 -1.71 20.41
CA SER A 93 10.21 -1.23 21.04
C SER A 93 9.94 -0.59 22.41
N LEU A 94 8.75 -0.02 22.59
CA LEU A 94 8.28 0.56 23.85
C LEU A 94 7.73 -0.50 24.84
N ARG A 95 7.55 -1.76 24.42
CA ARG A 95 7.00 -2.85 25.25
C ARG A 95 8.01 -3.46 26.21
N THR A 96 9.32 -3.17 26.10
CA THR A 96 10.35 -3.91 26.85
C THR A 96 10.12 -3.96 28.36
N ASP A 97 9.34 -3.04 28.95
CA ASP A 97 9.00 -3.06 30.38
C ASP A 97 7.52 -2.77 30.73
N LYS A 98 6.59 -2.73 29.76
CA LYS A 98 5.19 -2.31 30.01
C LYS A 98 4.16 -3.34 29.57
N LYS A 99 3.19 -3.60 30.46
CA LYS A 99 1.97 -4.38 30.19
C LYS A 99 1.31 -3.86 28.90
N PRO A 100 0.89 -4.74 27.97
CA PRO A 100 0.25 -4.32 26.73
C PRO A 100 -0.91 -3.39 27.07
N SER A 101 -0.90 -2.20 26.46
CA SER A 101 -1.97 -1.22 26.66
C SER A 101 -3.23 -1.71 25.95
N GLU A 102 -4.41 -1.39 26.49
CA GLU A 102 -5.70 -1.71 25.88
C GLU A 102 -5.88 -1.10 24.46
N SER A 103 -4.97 -0.22 24.05
CA SER A 103 -4.96 0.44 22.75
C SER A 103 -4.34 -0.39 21.62
N GLU A 104 -3.85 -1.60 21.89
CA GLU A 104 -3.25 -2.42 20.85
C GLU A 104 -4.31 -2.92 19.86
N VAL A 105 -4.12 -2.60 18.57
CA VAL A 105 -5.08 -2.93 17.52
C VAL A 105 -4.75 -4.29 16.93
N ARG A 106 -5.66 -5.27 17.07
CA ARG A 106 -5.54 -6.57 16.39
C ARG A 106 -5.81 -6.39 14.89
N PRO A 107 -4.92 -6.84 13.98
CA PRO A 107 -5.17 -6.76 12.55
C PRO A 107 -6.35 -7.65 12.15
N ASN A 108 -7.04 -7.25 11.08
CA ASN A 108 -8.12 -8.06 10.54
C ASN A 108 -7.58 -9.21 9.68
N LEU A 109 -6.51 -8.93 8.95
CA LEU A 109 -5.78 -9.91 8.16
C LEU A 109 -4.29 -9.68 8.33
N MET A 110 -3.57 -10.72 8.77
CA MET A 110 -2.12 -10.73 8.86
C MET A 110 -1.57 -11.95 8.13
N ILE A 111 -0.84 -11.71 7.05
CA ILE A 111 -0.20 -12.75 6.25
C ILE A 111 1.31 -12.60 6.39
N VAL A 112 1.96 -13.61 6.94
CA VAL A 112 3.39 -13.61 7.17
C VAL A 112 4.01 -14.78 6.43
N SER A 113 5.02 -14.50 5.61
CA SER A 113 5.83 -15.53 4.94
C SER A 113 7.29 -15.39 5.36
N GLN A 114 7.99 -16.50 5.58
CA GLN A 114 9.43 -16.45 5.86
C GLN A 114 10.23 -16.10 4.60
N THR A 115 9.94 -16.78 3.48
CA THR A 115 10.82 -16.77 2.29
C THR A 115 10.10 -16.79 0.95
N ALA A 116 8.77 -16.73 0.89
CA ALA A 116 8.10 -16.85 -0.40
C ALA A 116 7.02 -15.82 -0.67
N ALA A 117 6.49 -15.95 -1.89
CA ALA A 117 5.57 -15.00 -2.45
C ALA A 117 4.22 -15.07 -1.73
N ILE A 118 3.77 -13.92 -1.27
CA ILE A 118 2.38 -13.65 -0.88
C ILE A 118 1.72 -13.06 -2.12
N ARG A 119 0.72 -13.74 -2.68
CA ARG A 119 -0.04 -13.20 -3.82
C ARG A 119 -1.53 -13.39 -3.61
N GLY A 120 -2.34 -12.39 -3.85
CA GLY A 120 -3.78 -12.64 -3.87
C GLY A 120 -4.62 -11.40 -3.80
N SER A 121 -5.91 -11.64 -3.58
CA SER A 121 -6.92 -10.60 -3.52
C SER A 121 -7.63 -10.63 -2.17
N VAL A 122 -7.74 -9.46 -1.54
CA VAL A 122 -8.45 -9.26 -0.28
C VAL A 122 -9.75 -8.54 -0.62
N HIS A 123 -10.88 -9.14 -0.28
CA HIS A 123 -12.20 -8.53 -0.40
C HIS A 123 -12.71 -8.16 0.98
N VAL A 124 -12.86 -6.88 1.24
CA VAL A 124 -13.41 -6.35 2.48
C VAL A 124 -14.93 -6.29 2.34
N LEU A 125 -15.62 -7.04 3.18
CA LEU A 125 -17.07 -7.22 3.24
C LEU A 125 -17.67 -6.49 4.45
N GLY A 126 -19.00 -6.41 4.45
CA GLY A 126 -19.82 -5.76 5.46
C GLY A 126 -20.13 -4.30 5.11
N GLU A 127 -20.99 -3.69 5.92
CA GLU A 127 -21.31 -2.25 5.88
C GLU A 127 -20.78 -1.54 7.13
N GLY A 128 -20.51 -0.22 7.05
CA GLY A 128 -20.07 0.59 8.19
C GLY A 128 -18.77 1.37 7.98
N LYS A 129 -18.31 2.01 9.05
CA LYS A 129 -17.07 2.82 9.07
C LYS A 129 -15.94 2.16 9.87
N ASP A 130 -16.09 0.88 10.18
CA ASP A 130 -15.09 0.14 10.93
C ASP A 130 -13.75 0.17 10.20
N LYS A 131 -12.71 0.34 11.00
CA LYS A 131 -11.33 0.33 10.57
C LYS A 131 -10.89 -1.08 10.22
N VAL A 132 -10.30 -1.26 9.04
CA VAL A 132 -9.78 -2.55 8.57
C VAL A 132 -8.27 -2.47 8.46
N LEU A 133 -7.58 -3.27 9.25
CA LEU A 133 -6.13 -3.37 9.29
C LEU A 133 -5.66 -4.63 8.54
N ILE A 134 -4.95 -4.43 7.43
CA ILE A 134 -4.39 -5.49 6.58
C ILE A 134 -2.85 -5.40 6.67
N VAL A 135 -2.23 -6.50 7.06
CA VAL A 135 -0.78 -6.64 7.18
C VAL A 135 -0.32 -7.79 6.31
N ALA A 136 0.66 -7.55 5.44
CA ALA A 136 1.35 -8.63 4.73
C ALA A 136 2.86 -8.43 4.72
N GLU A 137 3.59 -9.43 5.20
CA GLU A 137 5.01 -9.32 5.48
C GLU A 137 5.77 -10.56 4.99
N ALA A 138 6.85 -10.33 4.24
CA ALA A 138 7.89 -11.34 4.05
C ALA A 138 9.01 -11.09 5.06
N LYS A 139 9.41 -12.07 5.88
CA LYS A 139 10.43 -11.88 6.94
C LYS A 139 11.88 -11.84 6.45
N THR A 140 12.19 -12.48 5.32
CA THR A 140 13.57 -12.57 4.82
C THR A 140 13.68 -12.12 3.38
N SER A 141 12.94 -12.77 2.50
CA SER A 141 12.85 -12.40 1.10
C SER A 141 11.51 -12.89 0.57
N GLY A 142 10.89 -12.13 -0.32
CA GLY A 142 9.61 -12.51 -0.85
C GLY A 142 9.01 -11.41 -1.70
N LEU A 143 8.07 -11.84 -2.52
CA LEU A 143 7.27 -10.96 -3.34
C LEU A 143 5.89 -10.84 -2.70
N VAL A 144 5.45 -9.61 -2.43
CA VAL A 144 4.18 -9.33 -1.76
C VAL A 144 3.28 -8.59 -2.72
N HIS A 145 2.36 -9.31 -3.37
CA HIS A 145 1.41 -8.77 -4.35
C HIS A 145 -0.01 -8.89 -3.82
N LEU A 146 -0.65 -7.78 -3.47
CA LEU A 146 -2.03 -7.78 -2.99
C LEU A 146 -2.92 -6.87 -3.81
N ASP A 147 -4.09 -7.38 -4.16
CA ASP A 147 -5.21 -6.59 -4.65
C ASP A 147 -6.20 -6.38 -3.51
N VAL A 148 -6.46 -5.14 -3.12
CA VAL A 148 -7.42 -4.85 -2.05
C VAL A 148 -8.68 -4.28 -2.67
N ASN A 149 -9.77 -5.05 -2.60
CA ASN A 149 -11.11 -4.64 -3.03
C ASN A 149 -11.95 -4.36 -1.79
N ALA A 150 -12.51 -3.16 -1.70
CA ALA A 150 -13.37 -2.74 -0.61
C ALA A 150 -14.48 -1.83 -1.16
N ASN A 151 -15.56 -1.71 -0.41
CA ASN A 151 -16.61 -0.74 -0.67
C ASN A 151 -16.15 0.68 -0.28
N PRO A 152 -16.58 1.73 -1.00
CA PRO A 152 -16.29 3.12 -0.64
C PRO A 152 -16.73 3.48 0.78
N GLY A 153 -16.06 4.45 1.40
CA GLY A 153 -16.36 4.94 2.75
C GLY A 153 -15.74 4.12 3.89
N ARG A 154 -14.96 3.08 3.56
CA ARG A 154 -14.23 2.26 4.52
C ARG A 154 -12.89 2.88 4.90
N VAL A 155 -12.53 2.73 6.18
CA VAL A 155 -11.22 3.13 6.70
C VAL A 155 -10.26 1.96 6.55
N LEU A 156 -9.34 2.04 5.58
CA LEU A 156 -8.38 0.98 5.26
C LEU A 156 -6.98 1.34 5.74
N GLN A 157 -6.39 0.53 6.61
CA GLN A 157 -4.97 0.63 6.96
C GLN A 157 -4.22 -0.57 6.41
N ILE A 158 -3.33 -0.32 5.45
CA ILE A 158 -2.64 -1.37 4.69
C ILE A 158 -1.15 -1.25 4.95
N PHE A 159 -0.54 -2.32 5.45
CA PHE A 159 0.89 -2.42 5.75
C PHE A 159 1.50 -3.58 4.96
N LEU A 160 2.36 -3.27 4.00
CA LEU A 160 3.10 -4.27 3.24
C LEU A 160 4.60 -4.10 3.42
N HIS A 161 5.31 -5.19 3.70
CA HIS A 161 6.75 -5.16 3.89
C HIS A 161 7.46 -6.37 3.28
N SER A 162 8.62 -6.14 2.66
CA SER A 162 9.57 -7.19 2.27
C SER A 162 11.01 -6.70 2.38
N PRO A 163 11.89 -7.30 3.21
CA PRO A 163 13.30 -6.91 3.28
C PRO A 163 14.05 -7.10 1.96
N CYS A 164 13.64 -8.07 1.13
CA CYS A 164 14.26 -8.34 -0.16
C CYS A 164 13.22 -8.89 -1.14
N GLY A 165 12.84 -8.08 -2.13
CA GLY A 165 11.89 -8.47 -3.16
C GLY A 165 10.96 -7.34 -3.61
N GLU A 166 9.95 -7.71 -4.39
CA GLU A 166 8.97 -6.77 -4.95
C GLU A 166 7.73 -6.68 -4.06
N VAL A 167 7.31 -5.46 -3.75
CA VAL A 167 6.02 -5.20 -3.09
C VAL A 167 5.12 -4.50 -4.08
N ARG A 168 3.94 -5.06 -4.35
CA ARG A 168 2.97 -4.52 -5.28
C ARG A 168 1.59 -4.49 -4.66
N LEU A 169 0.96 -3.34 -4.73
CA LEU A 169 -0.37 -3.10 -4.17
C LEU A 169 -1.29 -2.51 -5.24
N TRP A 170 -2.45 -3.13 -5.43
CA TRP A 170 -3.56 -2.55 -6.15
C TRP A 170 -4.65 -2.14 -5.16
N VAL A 171 -5.04 -0.87 -5.17
CA VAL A 171 -6.10 -0.32 -4.31
C VAL A 171 -7.27 0.20 -5.14
N PRO A 172 -8.47 0.35 -4.56
CA PRO A 172 -9.60 0.93 -5.28
C PRO A 172 -9.32 2.39 -5.68
N SER A 173 -9.83 2.83 -6.83
CA SER A 173 -9.62 4.19 -7.34
C SER A 173 -10.16 5.31 -6.44
N TRP A 174 -11.09 4.99 -5.53
CA TRP A 174 -11.65 5.90 -4.53
C TRP A 174 -10.81 6.03 -3.26
N PHE A 175 -9.72 5.25 -3.11
CA PHE A 175 -8.87 5.34 -1.93
C PHE A 175 -8.29 6.76 -1.79
N GLU A 176 -8.48 7.34 -0.60
CA GLU A 176 -7.89 8.61 -0.20
C GLU A 176 -7.24 8.46 1.17
N GLY A 177 -6.02 8.98 1.32
CA GLY A 177 -5.29 8.89 2.58
C GLY A 177 -3.78 9.04 2.45
N PRO A 178 -3.07 9.09 3.59
CA PRO A 178 -1.62 9.20 3.62
C PRO A 178 -0.94 7.96 3.04
N LEU A 179 0.17 8.21 2.35
CA LEU A 179 1.04 7.22 1.76
C LEU A 179 2.44 7.34 2.35
N VAL A 180 2.96 6.24 2.88
CA VAL A 180 4.36 6.07 3.24
C VAL A 180 4.93 4.94 2.41
N ALA A 181 5.74 5.28 1.41
CA ALA A 181 6.39 4.33 0.52
C ALA A 181 7.91 4.34 0.74
N GLY A 182 8.58 3.19 0.74
CA GLY A 182 10.04 3.10 0.90
C GLY A 182 10.68 1.97 0.11
N ALA A 183 11.82 2.22 -0.54
CA ALA A 183 12.58 1.21 -1.30
C ALA A 183 14.09 1.42 -1.16
N SER A 184 14.76 0.85 -0.15
CA SER A 184 16.13 1.26 0.21
C SER A 184 17.15 1.11 -0.94
N LEU A 185 17.08 0.02 -1.71
CA LEU A 185 17.96 -0.23 -2.87
C LEU A 185 17.25 -0.27 -4.23
N GLY A 186 15.96 0.07 -4.30
CA GLY A 186 15.21 0.03 -5.56
C GLY A 186 14.38 1.28 -5.81
N ASP A 187 13.27 1.10 -6.51
CA ASP A 187 12.45 2.20 -7.00
C ASP A 187 11.02 2.12 -6.47
N ILE A 188 10.45 3.30 -6.24
CA ILE A 188 9.04 3.47 -5.89
C ILE A 188 8.32 3.90 -7.17
N ASN A 189 7.44 3.03 -7.66
CA ASN A 189 6.68 3.23 -8.87
C ASN A 189 5.20 3.41 -8.52
N VAL A 190 4.70 4.62 -8.71
CA VAL A 190 3.27 4.93 -8.60
C VAL A 190 2.68 4.97 -10.00
N SER A 191 1.54 4.31 -10.19
CA SER A 191 0.80 4.29 -11.46
C SER A 191 0.38 5.67 -11.95
N ASP A 192 0.16 5.80 -13.26
CA ASP A 192 -0.25 7.07 -13.87
C ASP A 192 -1.65 7.51 -13.42
N ALA A 193 -2.56 6.58 -13.09
CA ALA A 193 -3.87 6.96 -12.53
C ALA A 193 -3.78 7.57 -11.12
N LEU A 194 -2.78 7.19 -10.32
CA LEU A 194 -2.60 7.72 -8.96
C LEU A 194 -1.75 8.98 -8.91
N LYS A 195 -0.78 9.14 -9.81
CA LYS A 195 0.10 10.32 -9.88
C LYS A 195 -0.64 11.67 -9.78
N PRO A 196 -1.71 11.95 -10.55
CA PRO A 196 -2.41 13.24 -10.46
C PRO A 196 -3.13 13.46 -9.12
N LYS A 197 -3.40 12.39 -8.37
CA LYS A 197 -4.03 12.45 -7.04
C LYS A 197 -2.98 12.50 -5.92
N LEU A 198 -1.71 12.21 -6.20
CA LEU A 198 -0.67 12.09 -5.20
C LEU A 198 0.02 13.43 -4.96
N THR A 199 -0.16 13.99 -3.77
CA THR A 199 0.64 15.11 -3.28
C THR A 199 1.82 14.57 -2.47
N VAL A 200 3.04 14.72 -2.96
CA VAL A 200 4.26 14.29 -2.23
C VAL A 200 4.73 15.41 -1.31
N PHE A 201 4.84 15.13 -0.01
CA PHE A 201 5.34 16.11 0.97
C PHE A 201 6.84 15.99 1.19
N THR A 202 7.35 14.75 1.25
CA THR A 202 8.78 14.51 1.43
C THR A 202 9.23 13.35 0.56
N SER A 203 10.42 13.50 -0.02
CA SER A 203 11.12 12.44 -0.72
C SER A 203 12.57 12.48 -0.24
N LYS A 204 12.92 11.62 0.71
CA LYS A 204 14.26 11.57 1.32
C LYS A 204 14.74 10.13 1.33
N ALA A 205 15.99 9.90 0.94
CA ALA A 205 16.68 8.62 1.10
C ALA A 205 15.85 7.39 0.65
N LYS A 206 15.26 7.47 -0.56
CA LYS A 206 14.42 6.41 -1.12
C LYS A 206 13.14 6.09 -0.32
N GLN A 207 12.72 6.99 0.56
CA GLN A 207 11.41 7.01 1.18
C GLN A 207 10.63 8.21 0.66
N SER A 208 9.37 7.98 0.28
CA SER A 208 8.42 9.01 -0.10
C SER A 208 7.26 9.01 0.88
N ARG A 209 6.93 10.19 1.42
CA ARG A 209 5.72 10.42 2.19
C ARG A 209 4.85 11.42 1.45
N GLY A 210 3.58 11.11 1.32
CA GLY A 210 2.62 11.95 0.62
C GLY A 210 1.19 11.62 1.01
N TYR A 211 0.25 12.13 0.24
CA TYR A 211 -1.18 11.93 0.41
C TYR A 211 -1.84 11.68 -0.94
N ILE A 212 -2.70 10.67 -1.03
CA ILE A 212 -3.52 10.39 -2.20
C ILE A 212 -4.89 11.03 -1.99
N GLY A 213 -5.27 11.98 -2.84
CA GLY A 213 -6.50 12.77 -2.72
C GLY A 213 -6.25 14.21 -2.25
N ASP A 214 -7.30 14.88 -1.77
CA ASP A 214 -7.22 16.24 -1.25
C ASP A 214 -6.97 16.23 0.27
N TRP A 215 -5.68 16.36 0.63
CA TRP A 215 -5.22 16.36 2.02
C TRP A 215 -5.75 17.54 2.85
N GLN A 216 -6.07 18.67 2.23
CA GLN A 216 -6.57 19.86 2.93
C GLN A 216 -8.03 19.64 3.35
N SER A 217 -8.85 19.13 2.44
CA SER A 217 -10.25 18.81 2.70
C SER A 217 -10.41 17.72 3.78
N SER A 218 -9.47 16.77 3.84
CA SER A 218 -9.48 15.71 4.83
C SER A 218 -9.00 16.16 6.21
N GLY A 219 -8.46 17.38 6.34
CA GLY A 219 -7.81 17.86 7.56
C GLY A 219 -6.50 17.15 7.90
N PHE A 220 -5.83 16.55 6.92
CA PHE A 220 -4.55 15.88 7.15
C PHE A 220 -3.47 16.93 7.45
N GLY A 221 -2.66 16.70 8.49
CA GLY A 221 -1.62 17.65 8.90
C GLY A 221 -2.14 18.94 9.52
N ALA A 222 -3.44 19.05 9.81
CA ALA A 222 -3.95 20.12 10.67
C ALA A 222 -3.18 20.11 12.00
N PRO A 223 -2.79 21.29 12.53
CA PRO A 223 -1.96 21.37 13.73
C PRO A 223 -2.66 20.67 14.89
N GLN A 224 -2.22 19.45 15.18
CA GLN A 224 -2.62 18.75 16.39
C GLN A 224 -1.83 19.34 17.55
N SER A 225 -2.48 19.49 18.69
CA SER A 225 -1.94 20.10 19.91
C SER A 225 -0.63 19.46 20.40
N SER A 226 -0.32 18.24 19.94
CA SER A 226 0.72 17.37 20.46
C SER A 226 2.06 17.45 19.69
N GLY A 227 2.13 18.13 18.53
CA GLY A 227 3.36 18.13 17.71
C GLY A 227 3.78 16.75 17.20
N GLU A 228 2.86 15.77 17.25
CA GLU A 228 3.09 14.39 16.82
C GLU A 228 3.11 14.27 15.28
N ASP A 229 3.77 13.22 14.78
CA ASP A 229 3.81 12.92 13.35
C ASP A 229 2.38 12.65 12.84
N PRO A 230 1.82 13.46 11.92
CA PRO A 230 0.45 13.27 11.43
C PRO A 230 0.26 11.93 10.72
N PHE A 231 1.32 11.29 10.23
CA PHE A 231 1.26 9.95 9.66
C PHE A 231 1.05 8.86 10.73
N ALA A 232 1.51 9.09 11.95
CA ALA A 232 1.36 8.14 13.06
C ALA A 232 0.00 8.26 13.74
N THR A 233 -0.54 9.48 13.85
CA THR A 233 -1.80 9.76 14.54
C THR A 233 -3.04 9.76 13.63
N TRP A 234 -2.86 9.52 12.34
CA TRP A 234 -3.96 9.57 11.37
C TRP A 234 -5.04 8.53 11.66
N PRO A 235 -6.30 8.94 11.94
CA PRO A 235 -7.38 8.00 12.26
C PRO A 235 -7.98 7.35 11.01
N GLY A 236 -7.75 7.92 9.82
CA GLY A 236 -8.37 7.49 8.57
C GLY A 236 -7.60 6.38 7.84
N SER A 237 -7.94 6.24 6.56
CA SER A 237 -7.29 5.29 5.65
C SER A 237 -5.82 5.64 5.44
N MET A 238 -4.93 4.65 5.39
CA MET A 238 -3.49 4.84 5.26
C MET A 238 -2.84 3.65 4.54
N ILE A 239 -1.82 3.93 3.73
CA ILE A 239 -0.97 2.91 3.10
C ILE A 239 0.47 3.11 3.57
N LYS A 240 1.07 2.05 4.14
CA LYS A 240 2.51 1.94 4.40
C LYS A 240 3.06 0.75 3.63
N ILE A 241 3.90 1.00 2.63
CA ILE A 241 4.49 -0.03 1.77
C ILE A 241 6.00 0.13 1.73
N SER A 242 6.74 -0.94 1.98
CA SER A 242 8.20 -0.84 1.94
C SER A 242 8.90 -2.10 1.45
N SER A 243 10.00 -1.90 0.72
CA SER A 243 10.95 -2.93 0.36
C SER A 243 12.37 -2.53 0.81
N GLY A 244 13.14 -3.45 1.38
CA GLY A 244 14.54 -3.19 1.73
C GLY A 244 15.42 -3.22 0.47
N SER A 245 15.48 -4.37 -0.18
CA SER A 245 16.20 -4.59 -1.43
C SER A 245 15.23 -5.04 -2.52
N GLY A 246 14.65 -4.08 -3.21
CA GLY A 246 13.73 -4.31 -4.31
C GLY A 246 12.84 -3.11 -4.59
N SER A 247 11.79 -3.33 -5.38
CA SER A 247 10.92 -2.25 -5.87
C SER A 247 9.55 -2.28 -5.23
N VAL A 248 8.95 -1.10 -5.13
CA VAL A 248 7.59 -0.90 -4.63
C VAL A 248 6.73 -0.40 -5.77
N PHE A 249 5.56 -1.02 -5.97
CA PHE A 249 4.60 -0.67 -7.00
C PHE A 249 3.24 -0.39 -6.35
N LEU A 250 2.68 0.78 -6.64
CA LEU A 250 1.34 1.17 -6.19
C LEU A 250 0.47 1.52 -7.40
N SER A 251 -0.66 0.85 -7.56
CA SER A 251 -1.55 1.01 -8.70
C SER A 251 -3.02 1.00 -8.29
N THR A 252 -3.89 1.44 -9.19
CA THR A 252 -5.34 1.29 -9.01
C THR A 252 -5.80 -0.10 -9.47
N LEU A 253 -6.86 -0.64 -8.88
CA LEU A 253 -7.46 -1.93 -9.28
C LEU A 253 -7.87 -1.95 -10.76
N GLU A 254 -8.29 -0.81 -11.29
CA GLU A 254 -8.76 -0.63 -12.65
C GLU A 254 -7.64 -0.79 -13.69
N GLU A 255 -6.39 -0.47 -13.31
CA GLU A 255 -5.19 -0.67 -14.15
C GLU A 255 -4.67 -2.10 -14.12
N LYS A 256 -5.23 -2.97 -13.27
CA LYS A 256 -4.80 -4.36 -13.20
C LYS A 256 -5.01 -5.03 -14.57
N PRO A 257 -3.97 -5.62 -15.18
CA PRO A 257 -4.11 -6.26 -16.48
C PRO A 257 -5.15 -7.38 -16.35
N ARG A 258 -6.26 -7.23 -17.07
CA ARG A 258 -7.30 -8.26 -17.11
C ARG A 258 -6.67 -9.48 -17.76
N SER A 259 -6.47 -10.54 -16.98
CA SER A 259 -6.06 -11.83 -17.50
C SER A 259 -7.21 -12.35 -18.34
N VAL A 260 -7.19 -12.08 -19.65
CA VAL A 260 -8.19 -12.64 -20.58
C VAL A 260 -7.96 -14.15 -20.60
N PRO A 261 -8.93 -14.98 -20.15
CA PRO A 261 -8.78 -16.42 -20.15
C PRO A 261 -8.54 -16.90 -21.59
N GLY A 262 -7.40 -17.54 -21.84
CA GLY A 262 -7.03 -18.04 -23.18
C GLY A 262 -6.20 -17.08 -24.04
N ALA A 263 -6.00 -15.83 -23.62
CA ALA A 263 -4.94 -15.02 -24.23
C ALA A 263 -3.59 -15.51 -23.70
N SER A 264 -2.82 -16.17 -24.56
CA SER A 264 -1.39 -16.41 -24.31
C SER A 264 -0.76 -15.07 -23.90
N PRO A 265 0.04 -15.02 -22.82
CA PRO A 265 0.67 -13.77 -22.39
C PRO A 265 1.36 -13.17 -23.60
N PRO A 266 1.09 -11.90 -23.96
CA PRO A 266 1.74 -11.28 -25.10
C PRO A 266 3.23 -11.45 -24.86
N ALA A 267 3.90 -12.16 -25.78
CA ALA A 267 5.31 -12.47 -25.67
C ALA A 267 6.01 -11.19 -25.26
N GLN A 268 6.59 -11.18 -24.04
CA GLN A 268 7.13 -9.99 -23.39
C GLN A 268 7.83 -9.15 -24.46
N ALA A 269 7.20 -8.04 -24.85
CA ALA A 269 7.78 -7.14 -25.82
C ALA A 269 9.01 -6.54 -25.14
N LYS A 270 10.16 -7.17 -25.39
CA LYS A 270 11.47 -6.69 -25.00
C LYS A 270 11.65 -5.32 -25.64
N GLY A 271 11.55 -4.29 -24.81
CA GLY A 271 11.99 -2.94 -25.11
C GLY A 271 10.91 -2.05 -25.70
N PHE A 272 10.64 -0.92 -25.03
CA PHE A 272 10.52 0.39 -25.69
C PHE A 272 10.46 1.63 -24.77
N PHE A 273 10.51 1.52 -23.44
CA PHE A 273 10.45 2.71 -22.55
C PHE A 273 11.76 3.00 -21.79
N GLY A 274 12.89 2.94 -22.50
CA GLY A 274 14.20 3.24 -21.94
C GLY A 274 14.72 4.67 -22.10
N SER A 275 13.99 5.63 -22.71
CA SER A 275 14.64 6.91 -23.04
C SER A 275 13.81 8.21 -23.09
N LEU A 276 12.63 8.32 -22.46
CA LEU A 276 11.82 9.56 -22.62
C LEU A 276 11.59 10.43 -21.37
N PHE A 277 12.27 10.18 -20.26
CA PHE A 277 12.33 11.17 -19.16
C PHE A 277 13.78 11.41 -18.75
N GLY A 278 14.45 12.24 -19.55
CA GLY A 278 15.68 12.90 -19.16
C GLY A 278 15.38 14.02 -18.17
N TRP A 279 15.80 13.82 -16.93
CA TRP A 279 16.06 14.88 -15.95
C TRP A 279 17.34 14.49 -15.21
N GLY A 280 18.36 15.34 -15.29
CA GLY A 280 19.56 15.24 -14.45
C GLY A 280 20.80 14.74 -15.17
N GLU A 281 21.38 15.63 -15.96
CA GLU A 281 22.80 15.68 -16.32
C GLU A 281 23.68 15.45 -15.07
N SER A 282 24.41 14.34 -15.03
CA SER A 282 25.54 14.16 -14.12
C SER A 282 26.71 13.58 -14.91
N GLU A 283 27.59 14.49 -15.31
CA GLU A 283 29.05 14.38 -15.40
C GLU A 283 29.64 12.97 -15.54
N GLN A 284 30.11 12.68 -16.76
CA GLN A 284 30.97 11.55 -17.08
C GLN A 284 32.28 11.64 -16.28
N ARG A 285 32.41 10.82 -15.23
CA ARG A 285 33.73 10.44 -14.73
C ARG A 285 34.29 9.31 -15.59
N VAL A 286 35.23 9.69 -16.45
CA VAL A 286 36.19 8.78 -17.09
C VAL A 286 36.95 8.05 -15.98
N SER A 287 36.76 6.73 -15.89
CA SER A 287 37.61 5.87 -15.07
C SER A 287 38.46 5.00 -15.98
N THR A 288 39.61 5.52 -16.36
CA THR A 288 40.76 4.73 -16.78
C THR A 288 41.32 3.98 -15.57
N SER A 289 41.29 2.65 -15.58
CA SER A 289 42.20 1.85 -14.76
C SER A 289 42.88 0.79 -15.64
N ARG A 290 44.17 1.02 -15.85
CA ARG A 290 45.15 0.15 -16.50
C ARG A 290 46.07 -0.36 -15.39
N TYR A 291 46.41 -1.65 -15.45
CA TYR A 291 47.46 -2.37 -14.71
C TYR A 291 47.37 -2.39 -13.18
N GLN A 292 47.36 -3.59 -12.59
CA GLN A 292 48.62 -4.23 -12.19
C GLN A 292 48.43 -5.71 -11.85
N GLU A 293 49.18 -6.52 -12.57
CA GLU A 293 49.45 -7.94 -12.37
C GLU A 293 50.36 -8.11 -11.15
N GLN A 294 49.99 -8.98 -10.20
CA GLN A 294 50.95 -9.61 -9.30
C GLN A 294 50.43 -10.97 -8.81
N SER A 295 51.16 -12.00 -9.22
CA SER A 295 51.37 -13.29 -8.56
C SER A 295 51.29 -13.16 -7.03
N GLY A 296 50.61 -14.00 -6.27
CA GLY A 296 50.49 -15.46 -6.37
C GLY A 296 51.00 -16.00 -5.04
N ASP A 297 50.15 -16.66 -4.25
CA ASP A 297 50.64 -17.66 -3.31
C ASP A 297 49.55 -18.63 -2.85
N ARG A 298 49.96 -19.89 -2.70
CA ARG A 298 49.14 -21.04 -2.31
C ARG A 298 48.88 -21.01 -0.81
N PHE A 299 47.65 -21.29 -0.34
CA PHE A 299 47.47 -21.99 0.93
C PHE A 299 46.16 -22.82 0.97
N VAL A 300 46.38 -24.13 1.08
CA VAL A 300 45.70 -25.17 1.88
C VAL A 300 44.20 -25.01 2.13
N SER A 301 43.47 -25.96 1.54
CA SER A 301 42.12 -26.39 1.89
C SER A 301 42.03 -26.91 3.33
N GLN A 302 41.22 -26.25 4.17
CA GLN A 302 40.56 -26.87 5.32
C GLN A 302 39.10 -26.42 5.37
N THR A 303 38.21 -27.33 4.98
CA THR A 303 36.76 -27.19 5.13
C THR A 303 36.41 -27.42 6.59
N ARG A 304 36.25 -26.34 7.36
CA ARG A 304 35.56 -26.36 8.66
C ARG A 304 34.29 -25.54 8.53
N ILE A 305 33.16 -26.23 8.41
CA ILE A 305 31.83 -25.61 8.53
C ILE A 305 31.67 -25.24 10.01
N VAL A 306 31.90 -23.97 10.32
CA VAL A 306 31.49 -23.36 11.58
C VAL A 306 30.45 -22.31 11.22
N SER A 307 29.18 -22.66 11.41
CA SER A 307 28.07 -21.72 11.32
C SER A 307 28.23 -20.71 12.45
N ARG A 308 28.66 -19.49 12.10
CA ARG A 308 28.57 -18.31 12.95
C ARG A 308 27.91 -17.20 12.14
N SER A 309 26.59 -17.12 12.31
CA SER A 309 25.78 -15.99 11.89
C SER A 309 26.26 -14.74 12.63
N TRP A 310 26.89 -13.83 11.92
CA TRP A 310 26.97 -12.43 12.31
C TRP A 310 25.70 -11.74 11.80
N PHE A 311 24.71 -11.58 12.69
CA PHE A 311 23.71 -10.53 12.49
C PHE A 311 24.34 -9.25 13.05
N VAL A 312 24.84 -8.41 12.15
CA VAL A 312 25.09 -7.00 12.48
C VAL A 312 23.76 -6.29 12.27
N SER A 313 23.00 -6.14 13.35
CA SER A 313 21.91 -5.17 13.41
C SER A 313 22.52 -3.79 13.26
N ARG A 314 22.38 -3.17 12.08
CA ARG A 314 22.55 -1.73 11.94
C ARG A 314 21.23 -1.08 12.33
N SER A 315 21.14 -0.63 13.58
CA SER A 315 20.21 0.41 13.98
C SER A 315 20.50 1.64 13.12
N TRP A 316 19.55 2.02 12.27
CA TRP A 316 19.55 3.31 11.60
C TRP A 316 18.39 4.10 12.18
N PHE A 317 18.63 4.85 13.26
CA PHE A 317 17.91 6.08 13.62
C PHE A 317 18.62 6.79 14.79
N ASP A 318 18.63 8.12 14.70
CA ASP A 318 18.96 9.15 15.71
C ASP A 318 20.43 9.45 16.07
N ASP A 319 21.12 10.18 15.18
CA ASP A 319 22.00 11.28 15.61
C ASP A 319 21.14 12.53 15.88
N LYS A 320 20.42 12.52 17.01
CA LYS A 320 19.99 13.75 17.67
C LYS A 320 20.93 13.97 18.86
N GLU A 321 21.93 14.82 18.66
CA GLU A 321 22.70 15.39 19.76
C GLU A 321 21.74 16.07 20.74
N TRP A 322 21.57 15.47 21.91
CA TRP A 322 20.88 16.09 23.03
C TRP A 322 21.82 17.15 23.64
N PRO A 323 21.34 18.37 23.94
CA PRO A 323 22.14 19.33 24.69
C PRO A 323 22.40 18.79 26.11
N PRO A 324 23.59 19.09 26.70
CA PRO A 324 23.92 18.66 28.05
C PRO A 324 22.95 19.27 29.06
N ARG A 325 22.47 18.44 30.00
CA ARG A 325 21.64 18.90 31.11
C ARG A 325 22.45 19.83 32.02
N PRO A 326 21.85 20.92 32.54
CA PRO A 326 22.51 21.74 33.54
C PRO A 326 22.70 20.92 34.83
N TYR A 327 23.92 20.97 35.35
CA TYR A 327 24.28 20.45 36.67
C TYR A 327 23.53 21.27 37.73
N GLU A 328 22.61 20.64 38.47
CA GLU A 328 22.13 21.19 39.73
C GLU A 328 23.19 20.90 40.79
N GLY A 329 23.85 21.97 41.24
CA GLY A 329 24.78 21.95 42.37
C GLY A 329 24.02 21.80 43.69
N SER A 330 24.63 21.03 44.58
CA SER A 330 24.22 20.83 45.98
C SER A 330 24.43 22.07 46.84
#